data_AF-A0AAN7UA33-F1
#
_entry.id   AF-A0AAN7UA33-F1
#
_cell.length_a   1.000
_cell.length_b   1.000
_cell.length_c   1.000
_cell.angle_alpha   90.00
_cell.angle_beta   90.00
_cell.angle_gamma   90.00
#
_symmetry.space_group_name_H-M   'P 1'
#
loop_
_entity.id
_entity.type
_entity.pdbx_description
1 polymer ?
#
loop_
_entity_poly.entity_id
_entity_poly.type
_entity_poly.pdbx_seq_one_letter_code
_entity_poly.pdbx_strand_id
1 'polypeptide(L)'
;MDLQLATQFIASINYINQHHSLETLGPRDQIVVIPKQEADQQEVDPHPEDVFRAAQVELAQDLITKEQQIELLISVLPGLDNSEQDQERNIRELEEELKVAEAQRQEAIEEREETLAKLDTVIRSIRRP
;
A
#
# COMPACT_ATOMS: atom_id res chain seq x y z
N MET A 1 -3.70 -3.38 -2.21
CA MET A 1 -2.36 -4.02 -2.26
C MET A 1 -2.48 -5.42 -2.86
N ASP A 2 -3.41 -6.22 -2.37
CA ASP A 2 -3.64 -7.62 -2.80
C ASP A 2 -3.90 -7.81 -4.31
N LEU A 3 -4.52 -6.83 -4.97
CA LEU A 3 -4.78 -6.92 -6.41
C LEU A 3 -3.49 -6.83 -7.25
N GLN A 4 -2.49 -6.08 -6.80
CA GLN A 4 -1.29 -5.80 -7.61
C GLN A 4 -0.42 -7.06 -7.76
N LEU A 5 -0.15 -7.78 -6.67
CA LEU A 5 0.67 -8.99 -6.71
C LEU A 5 0.00 -10.09 -7.55
N ALA A 6 -1.32 -10.26 -7.39
CA ALA A 6 -2.10 -11.19 -8.22
C ALA A 6 -2.03 -10.83 -9.72
N THR A 7 -2.14 -9.54 -10.05
CA THR A 7 -1.96 -9.07 -11.43
C THR A 7 -0.54 -9.35 -11.93
N GLN A 8 0.49 -9.13 -11.12
CA GLN A 8 1.88 -9.42 -11.49
C GLN A 8 2.13 -10.91 -11.73
N PHE A 9 1.54 -11.80 -10.93
CA PHE A 9 1.61 -13.25 -11.18
C PHE A 9 0.97 -13.62 -12.52
N ILE A 10 -0.24 -13.14 -12.79
CA ILE A 10 -0.94 -13.43 -14.05
C ILE A 10 -0.15 -12.85 -15.24
N ALA A 11 0.34 -11.63 -15.13
CA ALA A 11 1.16 -11.00 -16.16
C ALA A 11 2.46 -11.78 -16.43
N SER A 12 3.14 -12.24 -15.38
CA SER A 12 4.38 -13.03 -15.51
C SER A 12 4.13 -14.37 -16.19
N ILE A 13 3.07 -15.07 -15.79
CA ILE A 13 2.67 -16.34 -16.42
C ILE A 13 2.31 -16.13 -17.89
N ASN A 14 1.52 -15.09 -18.19
CA ASN A 14 1.14 -14.77 -19.56
C ASN A 14 2.36 -14.43 -20.42
N TYR A 15 3.31 -13.66 -19.89
CA TYR A 15 4.55 -13.32 -20.58
C TYR A 15 5.38 -14.56 -20.91
N ILE A 16 5.56 -15.46 -19.93
CA ILE A 16 6.28 -16.72 -20.14
C ILE A 16 5.57 -17.59 -21.19
N ASN A 17 4.24 -17.68 -21.11
CA ASN A 17 3.44 -18.48 -22.03
C ASN A 17 3.47 -17.95 -23.48
N GLN A 18 3.53 -16.62 -23.66
CA GLN A 18 3.50 -16.02 -24.99
C GLN A 18 4.88 -15.95 -25.66
N HIS A 19 5.96 -15.83 -24.89
CA HIS A 19 7.27 -15.50 -25.44
C HIS A 19 8.32 -16.62 -25.33
N HIS A 20 7.93 -17.83 -24.92
CA HIS A 20 8.85 -18.97 -24.85
C HIS A 20 9.22 -19.48 -26.26
N SER A 21 10.43 -20.01 -26.38
CA SER A 21 10.84 -20.79 -27.55
C SER A 21 10.22 -22.19 -27.54
N LEU A 22 10.04 -22.78 -28.73
CA LEU A 22 9.68 -24.20 -28.86
C LEU A 22 10.94 -25.06 -28.80
N GLU A 23 10.89 -26.14 -28.03
CA GLU A 23 11.99 -27.12 -27.93
C GLU A 23 11.55 -28.48 -28.49
N THR A 24 12.49 -29.19 -29.11
CA THR A 24 12.28 -30.58 -29.56
C THR A 24 12.50 -31.53 -28.38
N LEU A 25 11.46 -32.23 -27.95
CA LEU A 25 11.54 -33.14 -26.79
C LEU A 25 12.06 -34.54 -27.17
N GLY A 26 11.97 -34.92 -28.45
CA GLY A 26 12.43 -36.21 -28.97
C GLY A 26 13.43 -36.11 -30.15
N PRO A 27 14.21 -37.17 -30.42
CA PRO A 27 15.19 -37.21 -31.53
C PRO A 27 14.58 -37.14 -32.94
N ARG A 28 13.24 -37.26 -33.05
CA ARG A 28 12.49 -37.23 -34.31
C ARG A 28 11.56 -36.03 -34.42
N ASP A 29 11.54 -35.15 -33.42
CA ASP A 29 10.69 -33.97 -33.43
C ASP A 29 11.30 -32.90 -34.32
N GLN A 30 10.46 -32.28 -35.15
CA GLN A 30 10.82 -31.12 -35.95
C GLN A 30 9.89 -29.98 -35.54
N ILE A 31 10.46 -28.82 -35.27
CA ILE A 31 9.67 -27.61 -35.01
C ILE A 31 8.92 -27.28 -36.29
N VAL A 32 7.59 -27.31 -36.24
CA VAL A 32 6.74 -26.93 -37.37
C VAL A 32 6.82 -25.42 -37.52
N VAL A 33 7.64 -24.95 -38.45
CA VAL A 33 7.70 -23.53 -38.83
C VAL A 33 6.57 -23.26 -39.82
N ILE A 34 5.43 -22.81 -39.32
CA ILE A 34 4.31 -22.38 -40.17
C ILE A 34 4.78 -21.15 -40.98
N PRO A 35 4.67 -21.14 -42.32
CA PRO A 35 5.06 -19.98 -43.13
C PRO A 35 4.27 -18.72 -42.74
N LYS A 36 4.97 -17.58 -42.65
CA LYS A 36 4.46 -16.23 -42.30
C LYS A 36 3.23 -15.71 -43.07
N GLN A 37 2.69 -16.45 -44.05
CA GLN A 37 1.52 -16.07 -44.83
C GLN A 37 0.19 -16.38 -44.13
N GLU A 38 0.20 -17.14 -43.03
CA GLU A 38 -0.95 -17.39 -42.14
C GLU A 38 -0.68 -16.83 -40.73
N ALA A 39 -0.21 -15.58 -40.65
CA ALA A 39 0.32 -14.93 -39.43
C ALA A 39 -0.69 -14.73 -38.28
N ASP A 40 -1.95 -15.16 -38.42
CA ASP A 40 -2.96 -15.17 -37.35
C ASP A 40 -2.94 -16.47 -36.51
N GLN A 41 -2.04 -17.43 -36.80
CA GLN A 41 -2.00 -18.75 -36.14
C GLN A 41 -0.69 -19.05 -35.38
N GLN A 42 0.21 -18.08 -35.17
CA GLN A 42 1.33 -18.30 -34.25
C GLN A 42 0.83 -18.20 -32.80
N GLU A 43 0.70 -19.35 -32.13
CA GLU A 43 0.27 -19.46 -30.73
C GLU A 43 1.26 -18.80 -29.75
N VAL A 44 2.51 -18.59 -30.19
CA VAL A 44 3.61 -17.99 -29.42
C VAL A 44 4.47 -17.05 -30.29
N ASP A 45 4.95 -15.96 -29.70
CA ASP A 45 5.88 -14.98 -30.28
C ASP A 45 7.23 -15.02 -29.53
N PRO A 46 8.12 -15.98 -29.89
CA PRO A 46 9.32 -16.25 -29.12
C PRO A 46 10.32 -15.09 -29.17
N HIS A 47 10.75 -14.65 -27.99
CA HIS A 47 11.84 -13.69 -27.86
C HIS A 47 13.22 -14.36 -27.99
N PRO A 48 14.27 -13.60 -28.34
CA PRO A 48 15.66 -14.07 -28.24
C PRO A 48 15.95 -14.61 -26.82
N GLU A 49 16.71 -15.72 -26.73
CA GLU A 49 16.94 -16.42 -25.46
C GLU A 49 17.56 -15.52 -24.37
N ASP A 50 18.48 -14.64 -24.76
CA ASP A 50 19.12 -13.67 -23.88
C ASP A 50 18.11 -12.64 -23.34
N VAL A 51 17.24 -12.11 -24.20
CA VAL A 51 16.19 -11.16 -23.84
C VAL A 51 15.14 -11.83 -22.96
N PHE A 52 14.71 -13.04 -23.31
CA PHE A 52 13.72 -13.81 -22.56
C PHE A 52 14.24 -14.17 -21.17
N ARG A 53 15.51 -14.59 -21.07
CA ARG A 53 16.16 -14.90 -19.80
C ARG A 53 16.32 -13.66 -18.92
N ALA A 54 16.69 -12.52 -19.50
CA ALA A 54 16.78 -11.27 -18.78
C ALA A 54 15.40 -10.85 -18.22
N ALA A 55 14.35 -10.95 -19.03
CA ALA A 55 12.98 -10.66 -18.61
C ALA A 55 12.49 -11.60 -17.50
N GLN A 56 12.81 -12.89 -17.55
CA GLN A 56 12.49 -13.83 -16.45
C GLN A 56 13.14 -13.42 -15.13
N VAL A 57 14.40 -12.97 -15.17
CA VAL A 57 15.10 -12.49 -13.98
C VAL A 57 14.46 -11.22 -13.44
N GLU A 58 14.10 -10.27 -14.30
CA GLU A 58 13.41 -9.03 -13.92
C GLU A 58 12.06 -9.33 -13.27
N LEU A 59 11.22 -10.15 -13.91
CA LEU A 59 9.92 -10.56 -13.35
C LEU A 59 10.07 -11.24 -11.98
N ALA A 60 11.08 -12.09 -11.81
CA ALA A 60 11.35 -12.73 -10.53
C ALA A 60 11.79 -11.71 -9.45
N GLN A 61 12.67 -10.77 -9.80
CA GLN A 61 13.11 -9.71 -8.90
C GLN A 61 11.96 -8.80 -8.47
N ASP A 62 11.06 -8.47 -9.39
CA ASP A 62 9.87 -7.67 -9.10
C ASP A 62 8.94 -8.37 -8.12
N LEU A 63 8.69 -9.67 -8.31
CA LEU A 63 7.87 -10.46 -7.39
C LEU A 63 8.48 -10.54 -5.99
N ILE A 64 9.80 -10.78 -5.89
CA ILE A 64 10.51 -10.82 -4.60
C ILE A 64 10.44 -9.46 -3.92
N THR A 65 10.70 -8.38 -4.65
CA THR A 65 10.67 -7.02 -4.09
C THR A 65 9.27 -6.67 -3.59
N LYS A 66 8.22 -7.11 -4.31
CA LYS A 66 6.83 -6.89 -3.90
C LYS A 66 6.45 -7.68 -2.66
N GLU A 67 6.95 -8.91 -2.53
CA GLU A 67 6.77 -9.72 -1.34
C GLU A 67 7.44 -9.09 -0.11
N GLN A 68 8.69 -8.62 -0.24
CA GLN A 68 9.38 -7.88 0.82
C GLN A 68 8.64 -6.60 1.23
N GLN A 69 8.07 -5.87 0.27
CA GLN A 69 7.23 -4.70 0.57
C GLN A 69 5.99 -5.07 1.38
N ILE A 70 5.36 -6.21 1.08
CA ILE A 70 4.21 -6.72 1.82
C ILE A 70 4.63 -7.13 3.23
N GLU A 71 5.73 -7.86 3.39
CA GLU A 71 6.25 -8.23 4.72
C GLU A 71 6.56 -7.00 5.58
N LEU A 72 7.23 -6.00 4.99
CA LEU A 72 7.51 -4.74 5.67
C LEU A 72 6.20 -4.09 6.12
N LEU A 73 5.20 -4.02 5.25
CA LEU A 73 3.92 -3.40 5.57
C LEU A 73 3.16 -4.15 6.67
N ILE A 74 3.21 -5.48 6.67
CA ILE A 74 2.68 -6.31 7.76
C ILE A 74 3.42 -6.01 9.06
N SER A 75 4.75 -5.90 9.04
CA SER A 75 5.55 -5.64 10.23
C SER A 75 5.30 -4.28 10.88
N VAL A 76 4.85 -3.29 10.11
CA VAL A 76 4.53 -1.94 10.60
C VAL A 76 3.03 -1.73 10.83
N LEU A 77 2.20 -2.78 10.76
CA LEU A 77 0.77 -2.63 11.04
C LEU A 77 0.57 -2.16 12.49
N PRO A 78 -0.10 -1.01 12.70
CA PRO A 78 -0.31 -0.49 14.04
C PRO A 78 -1.22 -1.43 14.82
N GLY A 79 -0.82 -1.77 16.04
CA GLY A 79 -1.59 -2.65 16.91
C GLY A 79 -1.47 -4.14 16.58
N LEU A 80 -0.52 -4.56 15.72
CA LEU A 80 -0.25 -5.97 15.43
C LEU A 80 0.10 -6.77 16.70
N ASP A 81 0.80 -6.15 17.64
CA ASP A 81 1.22 -6.76 18.92
C ASP A 81 0.16 -6.66 20.03
N ASN A 82 -0.95 -5.94 19.81
CA ASN A 82 -1.97 -5.71 20.83
C ASN A 82 -3.15 -6.66 20.62
N SER A 83 -3.61 -7.29 21.71
CA SER A 83 -4.87 -8.03 21.66
C SER A 83 -6.06 -7.08 21.46
N GLU A 84 -7.17 -7.59 20.92
CA GLU A 84 -8.41 -6.81 20.77
C GLU A 84 -8.87 -6.22 22.12
N GLN A 85 -8.69 -6.96 23.22
CA GLN A 85 -9.01 -6.50 24.57
C GLN A 85 -8.12 -5.33 25.01
N ASP A 86 -6.83 -5.37 24.69
CA ASP A 86 -5.91 -4.26 24.98
C ASP A 86 -6.24 -3.02 24.14
N GLN A 87 -6.62 -3.22 22.86
CA GLN A 87 -7.06 -2.14 21.99
C GLN A 87 -8.34 -1.49 22.53
N GLU A 88 -9.33 -2.29 22.96
CA GLU A 88 -10.55 -1.78 23.54
C GLU A 88 -10.30 -1.03 24.85
N ARG A 89 -9.43 -1.55 25.72
CA ARG A 89 -9.03 -0.85 26.96
C ARG A 89 -8.38 0.50 26.64
N ASN A 90 -7.44 0.54 25.70
CA ASN A 90 -6.79 1.78 25.28
C ASN A 90 -7.80 2.80 24.73
N ILE A 91 -8.79 2.36 23.95
CA ILE A 91 -9.86 3.25 23.45
C ILE A 91 -10.61 3.88 24.63
N ARG A 92 -11.02 3.08 25.61
CA ARG A 92 -11.76 3.59 26.79
C ARG A 92 -10.92 4.56 27.63
N GLU A 93 -9.63 4.28 27.80
CA GLU A 93 -8.71 5.17 28.51
C GLU A 93 -8.57 6.51 27.78
N LEU A 94 -8.38 6.48 26.45
CA LEU A 94 -8.31 7.69 25.62
C LEU A 94 -9.62 8.49 25.64
N GLU A 95 -10.78 7.82 25.67
CA GLU A 95 -12.07 8.49 25.80
C GLU A 95 -12.22 9.23 27.14
N GLU A 96 -11.74 8.66 28.24
CA GLU A 96 -11.77 9.33 29.54
C GLU A 96 -10.76 10.49 29.61
N GLU A 97 -9.55 10.31 29.08
CA GLU A 97 -8.57 11.41 28.97
C GLU A 97 -9.13 12.58 28.15
N LEU A 98 -9.84 12.27 27.05
CA LEU A 98 -10.46 13.28 26.20
C LEU A 98 -11.56 14.05 26.94
N LYS A 99 -12.38 13.40 27.76
CA LYS A 99 -13.39 14.08 28.58
C LYS A 99 -12.76 15.04 29.59
N VAL A 100 -11.69 14.61 30.25
CA VAL A 100 -10.97 15.45 31.21
C VAL A 100 -10.34 16.65 30.50
N ALA A 101 -9.68 16.44 29.36
CA ALA A 101 -9.07 17.50 28.58
C ALA A 101 -10.11 18.54 28.10
N GLU A 102 -11.30 18.10 27.67
CA GLU A 102 -12.35 19.03 27.24
C GLU A 102 -12.94 19.83 28.42
N ALA A 103 -13.08 19.21 29.60
CA ALA A 103 -13.51 19.93 30.80
C ALA A 103 -12.51 21.02 31.20
N GLN A 104 -11.21 20.72 31.18
CA GLN A 104 -10.15 21.70 31.43
C GLN A 104 -10.14 22.81 30.38
N ARG A 105 -10.38 22.45 29.11
CA ARG A 105 -10.48 23.43 28.03
C ARG A 105 -11.65 24.38 28.26
N GLN A 106 -12.80 23.87 28.70
CA GLN A 106 -13.99 24.68 28.97
C GLN A 106 -13.75 25.64 30.16
N GLU A 107 -13.17 25.15 31.24
CA GLU A 107 -12.82 25.98 32.41
C GLU A 107 -11.84 27.11 32.02
N ALA A 108 -10.81 26.79 31.23
CA ALA A 108 -9.85 27.79 30.74
C ALA A 108 -10.50 28.85 29.83
N ILE A 109 -11.53 28.48 29.05
CA ILE A 109 -12.31 29.43 28.25
C ILE A 109 -13.10 30.38 29.17
N GLU A 110 -13.75 29.84 30.18
CA GLU A 110 -14.54 30.63 31.14
C GLU A 110 -13.66 31.63 31.90
N GLU A 111 -12.52 31.19 32.43
CA GLU A 111 -11.55 32.06 33.10
C GLU A 111 -11.02 33.17 32.17
N ARG A 112 -10.75 32.82 30.90
CA ARG A 112 -10.32 33.78 29.88
C ARG A 112 -11.39 34.83 29.61
N GLU A 113 -12.65 34.43 29.48
CA GLU A 113 -13.76 35.35 29.26
C GLU A 113 -13.98 36.27 30.46
N GLU A 114 -13.92 35.74 31.68
CA GLU A 114 -14.02 36.56 32.89
C GLU A 114 -12.88 37.59 32.98
N THR A 115 -11.65 37.17 32.67
CA THR A 115 -10.48 38.05 32.67
C THR A 115 -10.60 39.14 31.60
N LEU A 116 -11.11 38.80 30.41
CA LEU A 116 -11.38 39.78 29.35
C LEU A 116 -12.45 40.79 29.79
N ALA A 117 -13.54 40.35 30.44
CA ALA A 117 -14.57 41.24 30.94
C ALA A 117 -14.06 42.21 32.01
N LYS A 118 -13.20 41.73 32.92
CA LYS A 118 -12.51 42.57 33.92
C LYS A 118 -11.61 43.61 33.24
N LEU A 119 -10.82 43.19 32.25
CA LEU A 119 -9.95 44.09 31.49
C LEU A 119 -10.76 45.17 30.74
N ASP A 120 -11.85 44.77 30.08
CA ASP A 120 -12.75 45.69 29.37
C ASP A 120 -13.33 46.76 30.29
N THR A 121 -13.69 46.36 31.53
CA THR A 121 -14.20 47.28 32.55
C THR A 121 -13.16 48.33 32.93
N VAL A 122 -11.90 47.92 33.14
CA VAL A 122 -10.79 48.83 33.44
C VAL A 122 -10.48 49.76 32.27
N ILE A 123 -10.47 49.25 31.04
CA ILE A 123 -10.21 50.08 29.84
C ILE A 123 -11.32 51.15 29.69
N ARG A 124 -12.59 50.77 29.91
CA ARG A 124 -13.72 51.70 29.80
C ARG A 124 -13.73 52.77 30.90
N SER A 125 -13.23 52.47 32.11
CA SER A 125 -13.15 53.45 33.19
C SER A 125 -12.08 54.52 32.95
N ILE A 126 -10.98 54.18 32.26
CA ILE A 126 -9.91 55.12 31.93
C ILE A 126 -10.27 56.01 30.72
N ARG A 127 -11.12 55.54 29.79
CA ARG A 127 -11.45 56.25 28.54
C ARG A 127 -12.58 57.28 28.66
N ARG A 128 -13.25 57.42 29.81
CA ARG A 128 -14.26 58.47 30.05
C ARG A 128 -13.61 59.70 30.70
N PRO A 129 -13.43 60.84 30.00
CA PRO A 129 -13.36 62.15 30.64
C PRO A 129 -14.71 62.57 31.21
#